data_AF-A0A376KUY9-F1
#
_entry.id   AF-A0A376KUY9-F1
#
_cell.length_a   1.000
_cell.length_b   1.000
_cell.length_c   1.000
_cell.angle_alpha   90.00
_cell.angle_beta   90.00
_cell.angle_gamma   90.00
#
_symmetry.space_group_name_H-M   'P 1'
#
loop_
_entity.id
_entity.type
_entity.pdbx_description
1 polymer ?
#
loop_
_entity_poly.entity_id
_entity_poly.type
_entity_poly.pdbx_seq_one_letter_code
_entity_poly.pdbx_strand_id
1 'polypeptide(L)'
;MGGTYAGNPLAVAAAHAVLNIIDKESLCERANQLGQRLKNTLIDAKESVPAIAAVRGLGSMIAAEFNDPQNGRAVSGDCTEKSSNARWRRGCSC
;
A
#
# COMPACT_ATOMS: atom_id res chain seq x y z
N MET A 1 -8.69 -29.91 -15.53
CA MET A 1 -8.89 -29.71 -14.08
C MET A 1 -10.01 -28.71 -13.88
N GLY A 2 -11.25 -29.19 -13.68
CA GLY A 2 -12.41 -28.35 -13.42
C GLY A 2 -12.73 -28.34 -11.93
N GLY A 3 -12.83 -27.16 -11.32
CA GLY A 3 -13.22 -27.02 -9.91
C GLY A 3 -14.74 -27.04 -9.77
N THR A 4 -15.26 -27.73 -8.75
CA THR A 4 -16.70 -27.88 -8.47
C THR A 4 -17.46 -26.55 -8.31
N TYR A 5 -16.74 -25.47 -7.99
CA TYR A 5 -17.28 -24.11 -7.84
C TYR A 5 -16.82 -23.14 -8.94
N ALA A 6 -16.08 -23.63 -9.95
CA ALA A 6 -15.63 -22.79 -11.06
C ALA A 6 -16.82 -22.42 -11.94
N GLY A 7 -17.23 -21.14 -11.93
CA GLY A 7 -18.33 -20.63 -12.75
C GLY A 7 -19.72 -20.67 -12.11
N ASN A 8 -19.82 -20.60 -10.77
CA ASN A 8 -21.12 -20.45 -10.10
C ASN A 8 -21.84 -19.18 -10.61
N PRO A 9 -23.09 -19.28 -11.12
CA PRO A 9 -23.83 -18.13 -11.65
C PRO A 9 -24.03 -17.00 -10.63
N LEU A 10 -24.12 -17.30 -9.34
CA LEU A 10 -24.17 -16.28 -8.28
C LEU A 10 -22.85 -15.49 -8.17
N ALA A 11 -21.71 -16.18 -8.29
CA ALA A 11 -20.41 -15.53 -8.25
C ALA A 11 -20.19 -14.65 -9.49
N VAL A 12 -20.67 -15.08 -10.66
CA VAL A 12 -20.61 -14.29 -11.90
C VAL A 12 -21.51 -13.06 -11.82
N ALA A 13 -22.72 -13.19 -11.28
CA ALA A 13 -23.62 -12.05 -11.06
C ALA A 13 -23.03 -11.02 -10.08
N ALA A 14 -22.42 -11.49 -8.98
CA ALA A 14 -21.73 -10.61 -8.02
C ALA A 14 -20.52 -9.93 -8.66
N ALA A 15 -19.69 -10.65 -9.42
CA ALA A 15 -18.54 -10.07 -10.12
C ALA A 15 -18.99 -9.00 -11.12
N HIS A 16 -20.07 -9.23 -11.86
CA HIS A 16 -20.61 -8.26 -12.80
C HIS A 16 -21.12 -6.99 -12.10
N ALA A 17 -21.77 -7.13 -10.93
CA ALA A 17 -22.19 -5.98 -10.13
C ALA A 17 -20.99 -5.17 -9.64
N VAL A 18 -19.92 -5.83 -9.18
CA VAL A 18 -18.68 -5.18 -8.75
C VAL A 18 -18.01 -4.43 -9.90
N LEU A 19 -17.91 -5.03 -11.08
CA LEU A 19 -17.35 -4.38 -12.27
C LEU A 19 -18.15 -3.13 -12.67
N ASN A 20 -19.48 -3.20 -12.61
CA ASN A 20 -20.34 -2.04 -12.87
C ASN A 20 -20.10 -0.91 -11.86
N ILE A 21 -19.84 -1.22 -10.59
CA ILE A 21 -19.54 -0.21 -9.56
C ILE A 21 -18.16 0.40 -9.81
N ILE A 22 -17.15 -0.41 -10.13
CA ILE A 22 -15.80 0.06 -10.46
C ILE A 22 -15.83 1.10 -11.57
N ASP A 23 -16.64 0.84 -12.61
CA ASP A 23 -16.80 1.74 -13.75
C ASP A 23 -17.61 3.01 -13.39
N LYS A 24 -18.81 2.83 -12.79
CA LYS A 24 -19.70 3.94 -12.42
C LYS A 24 -19.11 4.93 -11.42
N GLU A 25 -18.33 4.43 -10.45
CA GLU A 25 -17.70 5.27 -9.43
C GLU A 25 -16.28 5.70 -9.81
N SER A 26 -15.80 5.33 -11.01
CA SER A 26 -14.46 5.64 -11.53
C SER A 26 -13.36 5.33 -10.50
N LEU A 27 -13.46 4.14 -9.86
CA LEU A 27 -12.62 3.77 -8.72
C LEU A 27 -11.12 3.73 -9.08
N CYS A 28 -10.80 3.46 -10.34
CA CYS A 28 -9.42 3.49 -10.85
C CYS A 28 -8.81 4.90 -10.77
N GLU A 29 -9.56 5.93 -11.16
CA GLU A 29 -9.09 7.32 -11.08
C GLU A 29 -8.96 7.76 -9.63
N ARG A 30 -9.93 7.42 -8.79
CA ARG A 30 -9.90 7.70 -7.35
C ARG A 30 -8.70 7.01 -6.68
N ALA A 31 -8.41 5.76 -7.05
CA ALA A 31 -7.25 5.01 -6.57
C ALA A 31 -5.94 5.69 -6.96
N ASN A 32 -5.84 6.23 -8.18
CA ASN A 32 -4.67 7.00 -8.62
C ASN A 32 -4.51 8.30 -7.83
N GLN A 33 -5.59 9.05 -7.60
CA GLN A 33 -5.55 10.29 -6.82
C GLN A 33 -5.13 10.02 -5.36
N LEU A 34 -5.71 8.99 -4.72
CA LEU A 34 -5.35 8.59 -3.36
C LEU A 34 -3.91 8.09 -3.28
N GLY A 35 -3.50 7.26 -4.24
CA GLY A 35 -2.14 6.78 -4.38
C GLY A 35 -1.11 7.91 -4.48
N GLN A 36 -1.41 8.93 -5.30
CA GLN A 36 -0.53 10.08 -5.47
C GLN A 36 -0.43 10.93 -4.20
N ARG A 37 -1.55 11.12 -3.48
CA ARG A 37 -1.55 11.80 -2.16
C ARG A 37 -0.68 11.03 -1.16
N LEU A 38 -0.87 9.72 -1.04
CA LEU A 38 -0.09 8.87 -0.14
C LEU A 38 1.40 8.86 -0.50
N LYS A 39 1.73 8.77 -1.79
CA LYS A 39 3.11 8.83 -2.27
C LYS A 39 3.76 10.15 -1.90
N ASN A 40 3.09 11.28 -2.08
CA ASN A 40 3.61 12.59 -1.71
C ASN A 40 3.85 12.69 -0.20
N THR A 41 2.90 12.23 0.63
CA THR A 41 3.08 12.21 2.10
C THR A 41 4.27 11.35 2.52
N LEU A 42 4.52 10.22 1.86
CA LEU A 42 5.67 9.35 2.12
C LEU A 42 7.00 9.98 1.65
N ILE A 43 6.98 10.74 0.55
CA ILE A 43 8.15 11.50 0.08
C ILE A 43 8.48 12.63 1.06
N ASP A 44 7.48 13.38 1.53
CA ASP A 44 7.69 14.43 2.53
C ASP A 44 8.21 13.84 3.85
N ALA A 45 7.68 12.69 4.27
CA ALA A 45 8.16 11.97 5.45
C ALA A 45 9.60 11.48 5.32
N LYS A 46 10.08 11.18 4.10
CA LYS A 46 11.47 10.77 3.84
C LYS A 46 12.48 11.85 4.25
N GLU A 47 12.13 13.13 4.18
CA GLU A 47 13.00 14.21 4.64
C GLU A 47 13.23 14.14 6.17
N SER A 48 12.23 13.68 6.91
CA SER A 48 12.27 13.57 8.37
C SER A 48 12.78 12.22 8.90
N VAL A 49 12.79 11.18 8.06
CA VAL A 49 13.15 9.80 8.45
C VAL A 49 14.16 9.22 7.46
N PRO A 50 15.47 9.21 7.80
CA PRO A 50 16.51 8.66 6.94
C PRO A 50 16.42 7.15 6.75
N ALA A 51 15.57 6.45 7.53
CA ALA A 51 15.32 5.02 7.38
C ALA A 51 14.44 4.68 6.15
N ILE A 52 13.81 5.64 5.47
CA ILE A 52 13.03 5.39 4.24
C ILE A 52 13.98 5.41 3.04
N ALA A 53 14.23 4.25 2.44
CA ALA A 53 15.12 4.11 1.29
C ALA A 53 14.42 4.53 -0.01
N ALA A 54 13.30 3.89 -0.32
CA ALA A 54 12.57 4.10 -1.57
C ALA A 54 11.06 3.96 -1.38
N VAL A 55 10.29 4.77 -2.10
CA VAL A 55 8.82 4.68 -2.14
C VAL A 55 8.43 4.37 -3.58
N ARG A 56 7.77 3.24 -3.80
CA ARG A 56 7.32 2.78 -5.13
C ARG A 56 5.87 2.36 -5.09
N GLY A 57 5.15 2.50 -6.20
CA GLY A 57 3.76 2.10 -6.25
C GLY A 57 3.06 2.52 -7.53
N LEU A 58 1.95 1.84 -7.82
CA LEU A 58 1.07 2.09 -8.95
C LEU A 58 -0.36 2.23 -8.42
N GLY A 59 -1.02 3.34 -8.76
CA GLY A 59 -2.32 3.70 -8.21
C GLY A 59 -2.32 3.67 -6.68
N SER A 60 -3.33 3.06 -6.07
CA SER A 60 -3.47 2.98 -4.62
C SER A 60 -2.58 1.92 -3.94
N MET A 61 -1.79 1.15 -4.71
CA MET A 61 -0.86 0.18 -4.16
C MET A 61 0.53 0.81 -4.03
N ILE A 62 0.80 1.38 -2.85
CA ILE A 62 2.08 2.02 -2.51
C ILE A 62 2.86 1.13 -1.53
N ALA A 63 4.14 0.92 -1.83
CA ALA A 63 5.12 0.24 -1.00
C ALA A 63 6.23 1.22 -0.61
N ALA A 64 6.60 1.22 0.68
CA ALA A 64 7.75 1.94 1.19
C ALA A 64 8.79 0.92 1.66
N GLU A 65 10.02 1.06 1.16
CA GLU A 65 11.16 0.27 1.56
C GLU A 65 11.93 1.01 2.65
N PHE A 66 12.20 0.31 3.74
CA PHE A 66 12.95 0.83 4.88
C PHE A 66 14.33 0.16 4.92
N ASN A 67 15.36 0.95 5.22
CA ASN A 67 16.73 0.49 5.38
C ASN A 67 17.28 1.00 6.72
N ASP A 68 18.10 0.20 7.38
CA ASP A 68 18.77 0.63 8.60
C ASP A 68 19.98 1.53 8.25
N PRO A 69 20.04 2.78 8.72
CA PRO A 69 21.15 3.69 8.42
C PRO A 69 22.50 3.20 8.96
N GLN A 70 22.54 2.26 9.91
CA GLN A 70 23.80 1.75 10.47
C GLN A 70 24.38 0.54 9.72
N ASN A 71 23.56 -0.25 9.02
CA ASN A 71 24.02 -1.54 8.47
C ASN A 71 23.66 -1.80 7.00
N GLY A 72 22.94 -0.89 6.34
CA GLY A 72 22.63 -0.99 4.90
C GLY A 72 21.85 -2.24 4.49
N ARG A 73 21.29 -2.97 5.46
CA ARG A 73 20.48 -4.17 5.25
C ARG A 73 19.01 -3.80 5.34
N ALA A 74 18.21 -4.36 4.41
CA ALA A 74 16.76 -4.26 4.46
C ALA A 74 16.26 -4.73 5.83
N VAL A 75 15.53 -3.86 6.55
CA VAL A 75 15.00 -4.19 7.87
C VAL A 75 13.89 -5.23 7.73
N SER A 76 14.13 -6.43 8.24
CA SER A 76 13.14 -7.51 8.25
C SER A 76 12.18 -7.33 9.43
N GLY A 77 10.93 -6.98 9.13
CA GLY A 77 9.72 -7.22 9.95
C GLY A 77 9.49 -6.34 11.17
N ASP A 78 10.52 -6.07 11.97
CA ASP A 78 10.33 -5.53 13.33
C ASP A 78 10.13 -4.00 13.38
N CYS A 79 10.70 -3.27 12.41
CA CYS A 79 10.50 -1.82 12.29
C CYS A 79 9.20 -1.44 11.55
N THR A 80 8.69 -2.31 10.66
CA THR A 80 7.46 -2.04 9.90
C THR A 80 6.22 -2.00 10.79
N GLU A 81 6.15 -2.85 11.82
CA GLU A 81 5.03 -2.90 12.76
C GLU A 81 5.00 -1.67 13.69
N LYS A 82 6.18 -1.19 14.12
CA LYS A 82 6.32 0.05 14.90
C LYS A 82 6.03 1.32 14.10
N SER A 83 6.28 1.32 12.78
CA SER A 83 5.94 2.46 11.92
C SER A 83 4.44 2.55 11.62
N SER A 84 3.73 1.41 11.58
CA SER A 84 2.33 1.38 11.17
C SER A 84 1.36 1.76 12.29
N ASN A 85 1.81 1.75 13.55
CA ASN A 85 1.00 2.13 14.70
C ASN A 85 1.66 3.26 15.51
N ALA A 86 0.85 4.26 15.87
CA ALA A 86 1.22 5.53 16.49
C ALA A 86 1.71 6.62 15.52
N ARG A 87 0.85 7.63 15.31
CA ARG A 87 1.21 9.02 14.99
C ARG A 87 2.50 9.44 15.72
N TRP A 88 3.66 9.22 15.09
CA TRP A 88 4.95 9.89 15.31
C TRP A 88 5.29 10.21 16.78
N ARG A 89 5.21 9.24 17.69
CA ARG A 89 5.60 9.47 19.08
C ARG A 89 7.11 9.28 19.23
N ARG A 90 7.84 10.36 18.95
CA ARG A 90 9.09 10.76 19.62
C ARG A 90 10.01 9.59 20.03
N GLY A 91 10.96 9.26 19.15
CA GLY A 91 12.12 8.44 19.53
C GLY A 91 11.96 6.98 19.16
N CYS A 92 12.34 6.62 17.93
CA CYS A 92 12.90 5.31 17.68
C CYS A 92 14.34 5.52 17.25
N SER A 93 15.21 5.47 18.26
CA SER A 93 16.62 5.15 18.10
C SER A 93 16.72 3.67 17.74
N CYS A 94 16.87 3.38 16.46
CA CYS A 94 17.69 2.27 16.02
C CYS A 94 18.93 2.88 15.37
#